data_AF-A0A397SWP2-F1
#
_entry.id   AF-A0A397SWP2-F1
#
_cell.length_a   1.000
_cell.length_b   1.000
_cell.length_c   1.000
_cell.angle_alpha   90.00
_cell.angle_beta   90.00
_cell.angle_gamma   90.00
#
_symmetry.space_group_name_H-M   'P 1'
#
loop_
_entity.id
_entity.type
_entity.pdbx_description
1 polymer ?
#
loop_
_entity_poly.entity_id
_entity_poly.type
_entity_poly.pdbx_seq_one_letter_code
_entity_poly.pdbx_strand_id
1 'polypeptide(L)'
;MIPNIINNLLGNETEILETARVSDETTGGTFGENFSLHVIPIEGKKNLFMNRISYNTQTNAYYENGILSHKYLKKWGMGTENWDNIELKIEYDWKTIYLARMPNYERMNDDGEISWKFNYRIGNYIINSLNLRLSYNIYDDFANVQWFIKPLSSIKNPNPIWQLIHFDPSEHNVNEIKDVTQFVKDEYGFILKAHLSGGEESEIQWQKAQLFRQKWSILSRNLIVESNDTFGLDVKVELKPDIIVDPPQFYDDLDESTSDFVIHYEFSSDDNQNTSEFKDFHVHSKILNEHFKELLESKMIDSQDKTLTLTDADISYKSLEIIHKYIYTGTLPIIDDYDEWVTLLRYASRFLIPTLIQRCEKALKDYLNHDNLNEIENIAEECDAKQLLQCCRSFELPVDDYD
;
A
#
# COMPACT_ATOMS: atom_id res chain seq x y z
N MET A 1 -21.12 -19.71 -64.55
CA MET A 1 -20.90 -20.76 -63.54
C MET A 1 -20.56 -20.03 -62.24
N ILE A 2 -21.52 -19.96 -61.32
CA ILE A 2 -21.41 -19.50 -59.91
C ILE A 2 -20.88 -20.71 -59.10
N PRO A 3 -20.09 -20.58 -58.00
CA PRO A 3 -20.26 -19.66 -56.86
C PRO A 3 -19.00 -18.89 -56.41
N ASN A 4 -19.08 -17.64 -55.90
CA ASN A 4 -19.71 -17.12 -54.67
C ASN A 4 -19.08 -17.65 -53.36
N ILE A 5 -18.53 -16.73 -52.55
CA ILE A 5 -18.51 -16.61 -51.06
C ILE A 5 -17.15 -16.03 -50.62
N ILE A 6 -16.96 -14.99 -49.79
CA ILE A 6 -17.75 -13.94 -49.11
C ILE A 6 -16.70 -12.86 -48.69
N ASN A 7 -17.09 -11.59 -48.69
CA ASN A 7 -16.36 -10.47 -48.07
C ASN A 7 -16.24 -10.65 -46.55
N ASN A 8 -15.08 -10.32 -45.96
CA ASN A 8 -14.94 -9.58 -44.69
C ASN A 8 -13.48 -9.68 -44.19
N LEU A 9 -12.67 -8.64 -44.44
CA LEU A 9 -11.42 -8.38 -43.72
C LEU A 9 -11.49 -6.96 -43.14
N LEU A 10 -12.44 -6.80 -42.23
CA LEU A 10 -12.55 -5.71 -41.26
C LEU A 10 -13.12 -6.34 -39.98
N GLY A 11 -12.26 -7.01 -39.21
CA GLY A 11 -12.40 -7.16 -37.75
C GLY A 11 -11.17 -6.44 -37.19
N ASN A 12 -11.25 -5.40 -36.35
CA ASN A 12 -11.90 -5.39 -35.03
C ASN A 12 -11.80 -6.73 -34.31
N GLU A 13 -10.56 -7.23 -34.18
CA GLU A 13 -10.20 -8.06 -33.05
C GLU A 13 -9.68 -7.11 -31.97
N THR A 14 -10.61 -6.65 -31.13
CA THR A 14 -10.31 -6.31 -29.74
C THR A 14 -9.69 -7.55 -29.13
N GLU A 15 -8.36 -7.61 -29.13
CA GLU A 15 -7.60 -8.65 -28.43
C GLU A 15 -8.03 -8.56 -26.97
N ILE A 16 -8.83 -9.53 -26.56
CA ILE A 16 -9.30 -9.69 -25.19
C ILE A 16 -8.03 -9.77 -24.34
N LEU A 17 -7.89 -8.82 -23.42
CA LEU A 17 -6.93 -8.84 -22.32
C LEU A 17 -7.13 -10.15 -21.55
N GLU A 18 -6.41 -11.20 -21.93
CA GLU A 18 -6.18 -12.35 -21.05
C GLU A 18 -5.18 -11.90 -19.98
N THR A 19 -5.70 -11.14 -19.02
CA THR A 19 -5.11 -11.05 -17.69
C THR A 19 -5.03 -12.48 -17.17
N ALA A 20 -3.80 -12.93 -16.90
CA ALA A 20 -3.60 -14.20 -16.22
C ALA A 20 -4.42 -14.16 -14.93
N ARG A 21 -5.26 -15.19 -14.73
CA ARG A 21 -5.96 -15.42 -13.47
C ARG A 21 -4.93 -15.67 -12.36
N VAL A 22 -4.43 -14.60 -11.75
CA VAL A 22 -4.19 -14.57 -10.31
C VAL A 22 -5.59 -14.44 -9.73
N SER A 23 -6.03 -15.47 -9.03
CA SER A 23 -7.39 -15.58 -8.49
C SER A 23 -7.59 -14.68 -7.27
N ASP A 24 -7.36 -13.39 -7.41
CA ASP A 24 -7.83 -12.35 -6.49
C ASP A 24 -8.04 -11.07 -7.30
N GLU A 25 -9.29 -10.63 -7.42
CA GLU A 25 -9.71 -9.42 -8.13
C GLU A 25 -9.28 -8.12 -7.40
N THR A 26 -8.43 -8.23 -6.38
CA THR A 26 -8.00 -7.10 -5.56
C THR A 26 -6.72 -6.49 -6.13
N THR A 27 -6.86 -5.34 -6.79
CA THR A 27 -5.72 -4.50 -7.17
C THR A 27 -5.04 -4.00 -5.89
N GLY A 28 -3.82 -4.46 -5.61
CA GLY A 28 -3.08 -4.07 -4.40
C GLY A 28 -2.32 -2.74 -4.53
N GLY A 29 -2.31 -2.15 -5.73
CA GLY A 29 -1.70 -0.85 -6.03
C GLY A 29 -1.69 -0.56 -7.53
N THR A 30 -0.94 0.46 -7.92
CA THR A 30 -0.69 0.85 -9.31
C THR A 30 0.80 1.02 -9.60
N PHE A 31 1.18 0.66 -10.82
CA PHE A 31 2.46 0.95 -11.44
C PHE A 31 2.25 2.02 -12.52
N GLY A 32 2.89 3.18 -12.35
CA GLY A 32 2.41 4.40 -12.98
C GLY A 32 0.98 4.73 -12.52
N GLU A 33 0.19 5.35 -13.40
CA GLU A 33 -1.21 5.69 -13.12
C GLU A 33 -2.21 4.60 -13.54
N ASN A 34 -1.82 3.67 -14.43
CA ASN A 34 -2.79 2.92 -15.22
C ASN A 34 -2.73 1.40 -15.08
N PHE A 35 -1.71 0.85 -14.39
CA PHE A 35 -1.48 -0.60 -14.38
C PHE A 35 -1.58 -1.16 -12.97
N SER A 36 -2.54 -2.06 -12.75
CA SER A 36 -2.79 -2.67 -11.44
C SER A 36 -1.68 -3.61 -11.01
N LEU A 37 -1.15 -3.36 -9.81
CA LEU A 37 -0.19 -4.25 -9.14
C LEU A 37 -0.91 -5.34 -8.35
N HIS A 38 -0.45 -6.58 -8.51
CA HIS A 38 -0.90 -7.71 -7.70
C HIS A 38 0.01 -7.85 -6.47
N VAL A 39 -0.62 -7.83 -5.29
CA VAL A 39 0.06 -7.99 -4.01
C VAL A 39 -0.21 -9.40 -3.50
N ILE A 40 0.84 -10.18 -3.26
CA ILE A 40 0.73 -11.59 -2.85
C ILE A 40 1.15 -11.77 -1.38
N PRO A 41 0.46 -12.60 -0.60
CA PRO A 41 0.86 -12.89 0.78
C PRO A 41 2.21 -13.61 0.82
N ILE A 42 3.02 -13.31 1.84
CA ILE A 42 4.28 -14.01 2.07
C ILE A 42 4.02 -15.24 2.92
N GLU A 43 4.37 -16.41 2.38
CA GLU A 43 4.17 -17.69 3.06
C GLU A 43 4.81 -17.69 4.46
N GLY A 44 4.04 -18.12 5.45
CA GLY A 44 4.47 -18.21 6.85
C GLY A 44 4.58 -16.87 7.60
N LYS A 45 4.27 -15.72 6.97
CA LYS A 45 4.34 -14.40 7.61
C LYS A 45 2.96 -13.72 7.64
N LYS A 46 2.37 -13.61 8.83
CA LYS A 46 1.09 -12.89 9.04
C LYS A 46 1.25 -11.41 8.70
N ASN A 47 0.26 -10.83 8.01
CA ASN A 47 0.18 -9.41 7.66
C ASN A 47 1.37 -8.89 6.83
N LEU A 48 2.09 -9.77 6.14
CA LEU A 48 3.17 -9.39 5.25
C LEU A 48 2.88 -9.88 3.84
N PHE A 49 3.08 -8.98 2.89
CA PHE A 49 2.76 -9.17 1.50
C PHE A 49 3.94 -8.71 0.64
N MET A 50 3.92 -9.07 -0.63
CA MET A 50 4.98 -8.77 -1.58
C MET A 50 4.37 -8.26 -2.89
N ASN A 51 5.00 -7.25 -3.47
CA ASN A 51 4.91 -6.97 -4.89
C ASN A 51 6.33 -6.94 -5.48
N ARG A 52 6.49 -7.44 -6.70
CA ARG A 52 7.77 -7.37 -7.41
C ARG A 52 7.57 -7.03 -8.87
N ILE A 53 8.26 -6.00 -9.35
CA ILE A 53 8.32 -5.64 -10.77
C ILE A 53 9.75 -5.78 -11.26
N SER A 54 9.93 -6.56 -12.33
CA SER A 54 11.23 -6.83 -12.93
C SER A 54 11.22 -6.42 -14.41
N TYR A 55 12.18 -5.62 -14.86
CA TYR A 55 12.36 -5.28 -16.27
C TYR A 55 13.54 -6.05 -16.87
N ASN A 56 13.30 -6.67 -18.02
CA ASN A 56 14.30 -7.37 -18.80
C ASN A 56 14.51 -6.66 -20.14
N THR A 57 15.70 -6.12 -20.35
CA THR A 57 16.04 -5.37 -21.58
C THR A 57 16.00 -6.26 -22.81
N GLN A 58 16.51 -7.50 -22.72
CA GLN A 58 16.55 -8.44 -23.85
C GLN A 58 15.15 -8.76 -24.42
N THR A 59 14.15 -8.90 -23.54
CA THR A 59 12.75 -9.14 -23.95
C THR A 59 11.94 -7.85 -24.12
N ASN A 60 12.52 -6.72 -23.71
CA ASN A 60 11.92 -5.39 -23.65
C ASN A 60 10.54 -5.45 -22.98
N ALA A 61 10.48 -6.02 -21.78
CA ALA A 61 9.24 -6.26 -21.07
C ALA A 61 9.42 -6.21 -19.56
N TYR A 62 8.33 -5.86 -18.89
CA TYR A 62 8.18 -5.98 -17.44
C TYR A 62 7.48 -7.30 -17.10
N TYR A 63 7.87 -7.87 -15.97
CA TYR A 63 7.30 -9.07 -15.38
C TYR A 63 6.94 -8.77 -13.94
N GLU A 64 5.88 -9.41 -13.47
CA GLU A 64 5.37 -9.19 -12.13
C GLU A 64 5.49 -10.47 -11.29
N ASN A 65 5.86 -10.30 -10.01
CA ASN A 65 5.89 -11.36 -9.00
C ASN A 65 6.71 -12.61 -9.39
N GLY A 66 7.71 -12.42 -10.26
CA GLY A 66 8.56 -13.52 -10.76
C GLY A 66 7.86 -14.45 -11.73
N ILE A 67 6.69 -14.06 -12.29
CA ILE A 67 5.97 -14.82 -13.31
C ILE A 67 6.53 -14.41 -14.67
N LEU A 68 7.43 -15.22 -15.20
CA LEU A 68 8.19 -14.86 -16.41
C LEU A 68 7.52 -15.39 -17.70
N SER A 69 6.65 -16.40 -17.56
CA SER A 69 5.82 -16.91 -18.66
C SER A 69 4.81 -15.90 -19.22
N HIS A 70 4.58 -14.77 -18.54
CA HIS A 70 3.64 -13.75 -18.95
C HIS A 70 4.27 -12.36 -18.84
N LYS A 71 4.28 -11.63 -19.96
CA LYS A 71 4.75 -10.24 -19.99
C LYS A 71 3.67 -9.35 -19.40
N TYR A 72 3.92 -8.79 -18.22
CA TYR A 72 3.04 -7.83 -17.58
C TYR A 72 2.87 -6.57 -18.44
N LEU A 73 3.98 -5.98 -18.90
CA LEU A 73 3.96 -4.88 -19.86
C LEU A 73 4.97 -5.12 -21.00
N LYS A 74 4.53 -4.85 -22.23
CA LYS A 74 5.32 -5.04 -23.45
C LYS A 74 5.91 -3.71 -23.89
N LYS A 75 7.22 -3.48 -23.62
CA LYS A 75 8.08 -2.29 -23.86
C LYS A 75 8.44 -1.52 -22.60
N TRP A 76 9.68 -1.04 -22.53
CA TRP A 76 10.22 -0.23 -21.43
C TRP A 76 9.39 1.02 -21.15
N GLY A 77 9.00 1.77 -22.18
CA GLY A 77 8.28 3.04 -22.01
C GLY A 77 6.83 2.89 -21.51
N MET A 78 6.27 1.67 -21.48
CA MET A 78 4.93 1.48 -20.92
C MET A 78 4.92 1.48 -19.39
N GLY A 79 6.02 1.10 -18.75
CA GLY A 79 6.11 1.06 -17.29
C GLY A 79 6.64 2.35 -16.67
N THR A 80 7.11 3.28 -17.48
CA THR A 80 7.71 4.54 -17.01
C THR A 80 6.65 5.57 -16.71
N GLU A 81 6.85 6.30 -15.62
CA GLU A 81 6.03 7.44 -15.21
C GLU A 81 6.31 8.64 -16.12
N ASN A 82 7.57 9.03 -16.21
CA ASN A 82 8.06 10.08 -17.11
C ASN A 82 9.44 9.68 -17.64
N TRP A 83 9.75 10.09 -18.86
CA TRP A 83 11.10 10.00 -19.40
C TRP A 83 11.35 11.15 -20.38
N ASP A 84 12.60 11.57 -20.47
CA ASP A 84 13.07 12.55 -21.44
C ASP A 84 14.47 12.17 -21.93
N ASN A 85 14.70 12.33 -23.23
CA ASN A 85 15.96 12.01 -23.89
C ASN A 85 16.50 10.59 -23.56
N ILE A 86 15.62 9.57 -23.57
CA ILE A 86 15.99 8.17 -23.36
C ILE A 86 15.50 7.30 -24.52
N GLU A 87 16.35 6.39 -25.00
CA GLU A 87 16.01 5.43 -26.06
C GLU A 87 16.60 4.04 -25.80
N LEU A 88 15.91 3.01 -26.29
CA LEU A 88 16.41 1.63 -26.33
C LEU A 88 17.32 1.41 -27.53
N LYS A 89 18.60 1.14 -27.27
CA LYS A 89 19.60 0.86 -28.31
C LYS A 89 19.85 -0.63 -28.44
N ILE A 90 19.93 -1.09 -29.70
CA ILE A 90 20.42 -2.42 -30.07
C ILE A 90 21.71 -2.26 -30.89
N GLU A 91 22.80 -2.87 -30.41
CA GLU A 91 24.06 -2.99 -31.13
C GLU A 91 24.19 -4.40 -31.72
N TYR A 92 24.05 -4.53 -33.03
CA TYR A 92 24.08 -5.83 -33.71
C TYR A 92 25.49 -6.45 -33.72
N ASP A 93 26.52 -5.61 -33.88
CA ASP A 93 27.93 -6.04 -33.94
C ASP A 93 28.40 -6.60 -32.59
N TRP A 94 28.04 -5.91 -31.51
CA TRP A 94 28.39 -6.28 -30.13
C TRP A 94 27.39 -7.24 -29.50
N LYS A 95 26.25 -7.48 -30.16
CA LYS A 95 25.14 -8.29 -29.65
C LYS A 95 24.73 -7.79 -28.27
N THR A 96 24.44 -6.50 -28.15
CA THR A 96 24.12 -5.84 -26.88
C THR A 96 22.89 -4.96 -27.00
N ILE A 97 22.17 -4.84 -25.89
CA ILE A 97 20.95 -4.05 -25.78
C ILE A 97 20.91 -3.32 -24.43
N TYR A 98 20.51 -2.06 -24.42
CA TYR A 98 20.52 -1.16 -23.25
C TYR A 98 19.62 0.05 -23.49
N LEU A 99 19.30 0.77 -22.42
CA LEU A 99 18.77 2.14 -22.52
C LEU A 99 19.92 3.14 -22.41
N ALA A 100 19.89 4.21 -23.19
CA ALA A 100 20.86 5.30 -23.14
C ALA A 100 20.17 6.61 -23.55
N ARG A 101 20.94 7.71 -23.58
CA ARG A 101 20.42 8.98 -24.12
C ARG A 101 20.14 8.87 -25.61
N MET A 102 19.29 9.74 -26.16
CA MET A 102 18.96 9.65 -27.58
C MET A 102 20.20 10.01 -28.44
N PRO A 103 20.50 9.26 -29.52
CA PRO A 103 21.62 9.52 -30.42
C PRO A 103 21.39 10.70 -31.38
N ASN A 104 20.46 11.61 -31.07
CA ASN A 104 20.09 12.73 -31.94
C ASN A 104 21.09 13.89 -31.77
N TYR A 105 21.65 14.43 -32.87
CA TYR A 105 22.56 15.57 -32.85
C TYR A 105 22.05 16.80 -32.09
N GLU A 106 20.74 17.01 -32.04
CA GLU A 106 20.16 18.16 -31.33
C GLU A 106 20.16 18.00 -29.80
N ARG A 107 20.14 16.75 -29.31
CA ARG A 107 19.93 16.44 -27.88
C ARG A 107 20.94 15.43 -27.30
N MET A 108 21.94 15.01 -28.07
CA MET A 108 22.89 13.97 -27.64
C MET A 108 23.79 14.42 -26.47
N ASN A 109 23.94 15.74 -26.32
CA ASN A 109 24.70 16.39 -25.25
C ASN A 109 23.82 16.76 -24.05
N ASP A 110 22.48 16.70 -24.21
CA ASP A 110 21.56 16.95 -23.11
C ASP A 110 21.60 15.76 -22.14
N ASP A 111 21.17 16.00 -20.91
CA ASP A 111 20.98 14.91 -19.95
C ASP A 111 19.75 14.06 -20.33
N GLY A 112 19.70 12.84 -19.82
CA GLY A 112 18.57 11.93 -19.96
C GLY A 112 17.96 11.59 -18.61
N GLU A 113 16.64 11.47 -18.56
CA GLU A 113 15.91 11.15 -17.34
C GLU A 113 14.84 10.09 -17.61
N ILE A 114 14.66 9.17 -16.66
CA ILE A 114 13.62 8.14 -16.70
C ILE A 114 13.15 7.82 -15.28
N SER A 115 11.85 7.63 -15.09
CA SER A 115 11.26 7.40 -13.78
C SER A 115 10.14 6.36 -13.78
N TRP A 116 9.88 5.80 -12.60
CA TRP A 116 8.86 4.79 -12.33
C TRP A 116 8.13 5.14 -11.04
N LYS A 117 6.79 5.02 -11.04
CA LYS A 117 5.95 5.31 -9.88
C LYS A 117 5.28 4.03 -9.39
N PHE A 118 5.31 3.83 -8.08
CA PHE A 118 4.63 2.74 -7.37
C PHE A 118 3.71 3.34 -6.33
N ASN A 119 2.42 2.99 -6.38
CA ASN A 119 1.41 3.51 -5.46
C ASN A 119 0.55 2.37 -4.89
N TYR A 120 0.55 2.19 -3.58
CA TYR A 120 -0.18 1.11 -2.89
C TYR A 120 -1.37 1.60 -2.06
N ARG A 121 -1.78 2.87 -2.23
CA ARG A 121 -2.94 3.46 -1.52
C ARG A 121 -4.23 2.67 -1.74
N ILE A 122 -4.54 2.35 -3.00
CA ILE A 122 -5.77 1.62 -3.38
C ILE A 122 -5.83 0.24 -2.71
N GLY A 123 -4.68 -0.41 -2.51
CA GLY A 123 -4.60 -1.70 -1.83
C GLY A 123 -4.57 -1.60 -0.30
N ASN A 124 -4.59 -0.40 0.28
CA ASN A 124 -4.49 -0.19 1.73
C ASN A 124 -3.18 -0.75 2.32
N TYR A 125 -2.08 -0.64 1.57
CA TYR A 125 -0.77 -1.12 1.99
C TYR A 125 0.24 0.01 2.15
N ILE A 126 1.08 -0.14 3.17
CA ILE A 126 2.29 0.67 3.37
C ILE A 126 3.54 -0.19 3.24
N ILE A 127 4.63 0.45 2.86
CA ILE A 127 5.92 -0.19 2.59
C ILE A 127 6.56 -0.63 3.91
N ASN A 128 6.80 -1.92 4.05
CA ASN A 128 7.58 -2.50 5.15
C ASN A 128 9.08 -2.54 4.82
N SER A 129 9.44 -2.96 3.60
CA SER A 129 10.82 -2.90 3.09
C SER A 129 10.87 -2.76 1.57
N LEU A 130 11.98 -2.21 1.05
CA LEU A 130 12.22 -2.01 -0.37
C LEU A 130 13.65 -2.43 -0.75
N ASN A 131 13.74 -3.42 -1.62
CA ASN A 131 15.00 -3.86 -2.22
C ASN A 131 14.99 -3.59 -3.73
N LEU A 132 16.06 -2.96 -4.22
CA LEU A 132 16.20 -2.57 -5.62
C LEU A 132 17.45 -3.19 -6.24
N ARG A 133 17.32 -3.74 -7.44
CA ARG A 133 18.43 -3.95 -8.36
C ARG A 133 18.38 -2.89 -9.45
N LEU A 134 19.41 -2.07 -9.55
CA LEU A 134 19.48 -0.92 -10.46
C LEU A 134 20.74 -1.03 -11.33
N SER A 135 20.68 -1.81 -12.42
CA SER A 135 21.87 -2.08 -13.22
C SER A 135 22.21 -0.95 -14.18
N TYR A 136 23.48 -0.54 -14.21
CA TYR A 136 23.98 0.45 -15.16
C TYR A 136 25.46 0.25 -15.48
N ASN A 137 25.89 0.85 -16.60
CA ASN A 137 27.25 0.85 -17.09
C ASN A 137 27.69 2.26 -17.48
N ILE A 138 28.94 2.59 -17.16
CA ILE A 138 29.60 3.85 -17.50
C ILE A 138 30.88 3.51 -18.27
N TYR A 139 31.15 4.21 -19.37
CA TYR A 139 32.23 3.89 -20.32
C TYR A 139 33.30 4.99 -20.48
N ASP A 140 33.24 6.04 -19.68
CA ASP A 140 34.34 6.98 -19.47
C ASP A 140 34.17 7.70 -18.12
N ASP A 141 35.23 8.35 -17.64
CA ASP A 141 35.27 9.01 -16.32
C ASP A 141 34.39 10.28 -16.24
N PHE A 142 33.88 10.77 -17.38
CA PHE A 142 33.03 11.96 -17.43
C PHE A 142 31.54 11.60 -17.44
N ALA A 143 31.18 10.36 -17.75
CA ALA A 143 29.80 9.90 -17.78
C ALA A 143 29.32 9.52 -16.38
N ASN A 144 28.03 9.74 -16.14
CA ASN A 144 27.44 9.54 -14.83
C ASN A 144 26.03 8.96 -14.93
N VAL A 145 25.70 8.09 -13.98
CA VAL A 145 24.35 7.58 -13.76
C VAL A 145 24.02 7.79 -12.29
N GLN A 146 22.99 8.57 -12.02
CA GLN A 146 22.51 8.83 -10.67
C GLN A 146 21.11 8.30 -10.49
N TRP A 147 20.88 7.58 -9.40
CA TRP A 147 19.57 7.07 -9.04
C TRP A 147 19.01 7.85 -7.87
N PHE A 148 17.74 8.26 -7.98
CA PHE A 148 17.04 9.00 -6.96
C PHE A 148 15.74 8.31 -6.59
N ILE A 149 15.34 8.46 -5.33
CA ILE A 149 14.06 7.99 -4.82
C ILE A 149 13.40 9.08 -3.99
N LYS A 150 12.08 9.17 -4.05
CA LYS A 150 11.29 9.97 -3.12
C LYS A 150 9.98 9.24 -2.81
N PRO A 151 9.41 9.39 -1.61
CA PRO A 151 8.07 8.90 -1.34
C PRO A 151 7.03 9.69 -2.15
N LEU A 152 5.81 9.15 -2.25
CA LEU A 152 4.68 9.90 -2.79
C LEU A 152 4.33 11.08 -1.88
N SER A 153 3.78 12.14 -2.48
CA SER A 153 3.25 13.26 -1.71
C SER A 153 2.11 12.81 -0.80
N SER A 154 2.02 13.46 0.35
CA SER A 154 0.98 13.24 1.36
C SER A 154 0.76 14.51 2.17
N ILE A 155 -0.30 14.55 2.98
CA ILE A 155 -0.59 15.66 3.88
C ILE A 155 0.59 15.99 4.80
N LYS A 156 1.23 14.98 5.41
CA LYS A 156 2.42 15.14 6.27
C LYS A 156 3.67 15.60 5.51
N ASN A 157 3.76 15.32 4.22
CA ASN A 157 4.90 15.65 3.37
C ASN A 157 4.45 16.02 1.94
N PRO A 158 3.96 17.26 1.73
CA PRO A 158 3.40 17.64 0.44
C PRO A 158 4.42 17.67 -0.70
N ASN A 159 5.67 18.03 -0.36
CA ASN A 159 6.76 18.24 -1.31
C ASN A 159 7.96 17.33 -0.98
N PRO A 160 7.84 16.01 -1.20
CA PRO A 160 8.91 15.07 -0.88
C PRO A 160 10.16 15.34 -1.72
N ILE A 161 11.31 15.36 -1.06
CA ILE A 161 12.61 15.66 -1.67
C ILE A 161 13.23 14.39 -2.27
N TRP A 162 13.86 14.54 -3.43
CA TRP A 162 14.65 13.47 -4.06
C TRP A 162 15.89 13.14 -3.22
N GLN A 163 16.03 11.86 -2.86
CA GLN A 163 17.18 11.31 -2.16
C GLN A 163 18.05 10.51 -3.12
N LEU A 164 19.37 10.74 -3.10
CA LEU A 164 20.33 10.00 -3.92
C LEU A 164 20.54 8.60 -3.35
N ILE A 165 20.44 7.57 -4.21
CA ILE A 165 20.83 6.20 -3.88
C ILE A 165 22.32 6.08 -4.17
N HIS A 166 23.11 5.85 -3.12
CA HIS A 166 24.56 5.77 -3.22
C HIS A 166 25.03 4.40 -3.73
N PHE A 167 25.86 4.45 -4.77
CA PHE A 167 26.63 3.34 -5.29
C PHE A 167 28.13 3.61 -5.09
N ASP A 168 28.96 2.57 -5.15
CA ASP A 168 30.40 2.76 -5.10
C ASP A 168 30.86 3.55 -6.34
N PRO A 169 31.47 4.73 -6.17
CA PRO A 169 31.87 5.59 -7.29
C PRO A 169 32.97 4.98 -8.16
N SER A 170 33.64 3.91 -7.72
CA SER A 170 34.66 3.21 -8.51
C SER A 170 34.06 2.20 -9.50
N GLU A 171 32.78 1.84 -9.35
CA GLU A 171 32.14 0.83 -10.17
C GLU A 171 31.56 1.41 -11.47
N HIS A 172 32.24 1.07 -12.58
CA HIS A 172 31.77 1.36 -13.94
C HIS A 172 30.67 0.39 -14.42
N ASN A 173 30.36 -0.63 -13.63
CA ASN A 173 29.32 -1.61 -13.88
C ASN A 173 28.68 -2.00 -12.55
N VAL A 174 27.44 -1.59 -12.37
CA VAL A 174 26.66 -1.88 -11.18
C VAL A 174 25.58 -2.88 -11.52
N ASN A 175 25.46 -3.92 -10.69
CA ASN A 175 24.39 -4.93 -10.75
C ASN A 175 24.16 -5.58 -9.38
N GLU A 176 24.21 -4.78 -8.32
CA GLU A 176 23.95 -5.24 -6.95
C GLU A 176 22.51 -4.95 -6.52
N ILE A 177 22.06 -5.66 -5.47
CA ILE A 177 20.80 -5.38 -4.80
C ILE A 177 21.08 -4.45 -3.63
N LYS A 178 20.36 -3.34 -3.56
CA LYS A 178 20.40 -2.37 -2.46
C LYS A 178 19.12 -2.42 -1.65
N ASP A 179 19.25 -2.49 -0.33
CA ASP A 179 18.17 -2.16 0.59
C ASP A 179 18.08 -0.63 0.72
N VAL A 180 16.94 -0.09 0.31
CA VAL A 180 16.66 1.35 0.31
C VAL A 180 15.46 1.69 1.18
N THR A 181 15.08 0.78 2.07
CA THR A 181 13.89 0.86 2.94
C THR A 181 13.80 2.18 3.70
N GLN A 182 14.94 2.70 4.18
CA GLN A 182 14.99 3.93 4.99
C GLN A 182 14.39 5.17 4.32
N PHE A 183 14.29 5.20 2.98
CA PHE A 183 13.75 6.36 2.26
C PHE A 183 12.21 6.37 2.17
N VAL A 184 11.56 5.21 2.36
CA VAL A 184 10.14 5.01 2.01
C VAL A 184 9.39 4.12 2.99
N LYS A 185 9.99 3.75 4.12
CA LYS A 185 9.34 2.91 5.13
C LYS A 185 8.10 3.62 5.68
N ASP A 186 7.02 2.85 5.84
CA ASP A 186 5.71 3.33 6.31
C ASP A 186 5.06 4.38 5.38
N GLU A 187 5.52 4.47 4.13
CA GLU A 187 4.90 5.27 3.06
C GLU A 187 4.06 4.38 2.14
N TYR A 188 3.08 4.98 1.46
CA TYR A 188 2.19 4.27 0.54
C TYR A 188 2.80 3.99 -0.84
N GLY A 189 3.95 4.55 -1.15
CA GLY A 189 4.50 4.47 -2.48
C GLY A 189 5.71 5.36 -2.66
N PHE A 190 6.29 5.31 -3.84
CA PHE A 190 7.48 6.07 -4.17
C PHE A 190 7.60 6.29 -5.68
N ILE A 191 8.46 7.25 -6.03
CA ILE A 191 8.95 7.45 -7.39
C ILE A 191 10.45 7.16 -7.39
N LEU A 192 10.87 6.29 -8.29
CA LEU A 192 12.27 5.96 -8.58
C LEU A 192 12.67 6.65 -9.87
N LYS A 193 13.88 7.21 -9.93
CA LYS A 193 14.36 7.99 -11.07
C LYS A 193 15.82 7.72 -11.37
N ALA A 194 16.18 7.61 -12.64
CA ALA A 194 17.56 7.60 -13.11
C ALA A 194 17.84 8.86 -13.93
N HIS A 195 19.02 9.43 -13.71
CA HIS A 195 19.56 10.57 -14.44
C HIS A 195 20.88 10.15 -15.10
N LEU A 196 20.96 10.31 -16.42
CA LEU A 196 22.13 9.99 -17.25
C LEU A 196 22.74 11.29 -17.74
N SER A 197 24.02 11.53 -17.43
CA SER A 197 24.68 12.78 -17.79
C SER A 197 26.15 12.60 -18.16
N GLY A 198 26.78 13.67 -18.63
CA GLY A 198 28.22 13.74 -18.88
C GLY A 198 28.69 12.92 -20.09
N GLY A 199 29.91 12.40 -20.03
CA GLY A 199 30.58 11.67 -21.12
C GLY A 199 31.58 12.53 -21.87
N GLU A 200 32.63 11.92 -22.43
CA GLU A 200 33.60 12.64 -23.26
C GLU A 200 32.94 13.18 -24.54
N GLU A 201 33.17 14.47 -24.83
CA GLU A 201 32.58 15.18 -25.98
C GLU A 201 32.97 14.48 -27.30
N SER A 202 32.00 13.80 -27.90
CA SER A 202 32.18 12.97 -29.09
C SER A 202 30.83 12.60 -29.70
N GLU A 203 30.81 12.13 -30.95
CA GLU A 203 29.59 11.66 -31.63
C GLU A 203 28.91 10.44 -30.96
N ILE A 204 29.55 9.87 -29.94
CA ILE A 204 29.06 8.72 -29.18
C ILE A 204 28.87 9.02 -27.69
N GLN A 205 28.85 10.29 -27.28
CA GLN A 205 28.68 10.70 -25.87
C GLN A 205 27.37 10.14 -25.28
N TRP A 206 26.30 10.10 -26.07
CA TRP A 206 24.96 9.64 -25.66
C TRP A 206 24.96 8.21 -25.09
N GLN A 207 25.87 7.34 -25.53
CA GLN A 207 25.96 5.93 -25.10
C GLN A 207 27.00 5.68 -24.01
N LYS A 208 27.61 6.71 -23.42
CA LYS A 208 28.63 6.55 -22.38
C LYS A 208 28.05 6.21 -21.01
N ALA A 209 26.80 6.58 -20.78
CA ALA A 209 25.97 6.15 -19.65
C ALA A 209 24.86 5.25 -20.18
N GLN A 210 24.74 4.03 -19.64
CA GLN A 210 23.81 3.02 -20.13
C GLN A 210 23.08 2.37 -18.95
N LEU A 211 21.77 2.24 -19.04
CA LEU A 211 20.99 1.43 -18.11
C LEU A 211 20.78 0.04 -18.67
N PHE A 212 20.82 -0.94 -17.76
CA PHE A 212 20.31 -2.29 -18.00
C PHE A 212 20.96 -3.00 -19.19
N ARG A 213 22.29 -2.83 -19.37
CA ARG A 213 23.03 -3.43 -20.49
C ARG A 213 23.04 -4.95 -20.41
N GLN A 214 22.62 -5.60 -21.49
CA GLN A 214 22.54 -7.05 -21.60
C GLN A 214 23.09 -7.55 -22.93
N LYS A 215 23.58 -8.79 -22.94
CA LYS A 215 23.91 -9.48 -24.19
C LYS A 215 22.62 -9.93 -24.88
N TRP A 216 22.48 -9.55 -26.13
CA TRP A 216 21.36 -9.89 -26.99
C TRP A 216 21.73 -11.05 -27.91
N SER A 217 21.11 -12.22 -27.70
CA SER A 217 21.27 -13.39 -28.59
C SER A 217 19.95 -13.71 -29.30
N ILE A 218 20.00 -13.82 -30.62
CA ILE A 218 18.86 -14.16 -31.48
C ILE A 218 18.37 -15.59 -31.21
N LEU A 219 19.30 -16.52 -30.92
CA LEU A 219 18.98 -17.92 -30.59
C LEU A 219 18.29 -18.07 -29.23
N SER A 220 18.40 -17.04 -28.39
CA SER A 220 17.92 -17.03 -27.02
C SER A 220 16.48 -16.54 -26.86
N ARG A 221 15.87 -15.97 -27.91
CA ARG A 221 14.45 -15.55 -27.87
C ARG A 221 13.49 -16.70 -27.56
N ASN A 222 13.90 -17.94 -27.82
CA ASN A 222 13.09 -19.14 -27.62
C ASN A 222 13.63 -20.10 -26.54
N LEU A 223 14.80 -19.82 -25.93
CA LEU A 223 15.55 -20.84 -25.16
C LEU A 223 16.30 -20.33 -23.90
N ILE A 224 16.24 -19.06 -23.54
CA ILE A 224 16.75 -18.63 -22.22
C ILE A 224 15.64 -18.73 -21.20
N VAL A 225 15.83 -19.66 -20.25
CA VAL A 225 15.18 -19.65 -18.94
C VAL A 225 15.38 -18.26 -18.37
N GLU A 226 14.32 -17.45 -18.35
CA GLU A 226 14.32 -16.17 -17.68
C GLU A 226 14.73 -16.47 -16.23
N SER A 227 15.95 -16.08 -15.86
CA SER A 227 16.47 -16.29 -14.52
C SER A 227 16.46 -14.95 -13.81
N ASN A 228 16.13 -14.97 -12.52
CA ASN A 228 16.05 -13.78 -11.66
C ASN A 228 17.33 -12.93 -11.66
N ASP A 229 18.47 -13.50 -12.10
CA ASP A 229 19.76 -12.83 -12.14
C ASP A 229 19.98 -11.97 -13.39
N THR A 230 19.04 -11.99 -14.34
CA THR A 230 19.15 -11.30 -15.63
C THR A 230 18.31 -10.02 -15.73
N PHE A 231 17.70 -9.54 -14.66
CA PHE A 231 16.93 -8.29 -14.72
C PHE A 231 17.82 -7.06 -14.61
N GLY A 232 17.55 -6.06 -15.46
CA GLY A 232 18.23 -4.78 -15.39
C GLY A 232 17.67 -3.91 -14.26
N LEU A 233 16.35 -3.92 -14.10
CA LEU A 233 15.63 -3.34 -12.97
C LEU A 233 14.89 -4.47 -12.25
N ASP A 234 15.03 -4.54 -10.94
CA ASP A 234 14.21 -5.40 -10.10
C ASP A 234 13.78 -4.62 -8.86
N VAL A 235 12.48 -4.37 -8.73
CA VAL A 235 11.87 -3.65 -7.62
C VAL A 235 11.11 -4.66 -6.79
N LYS A 236 11.57 -4.93 -5.57
CA LYS A 236 10.94 -5.88 -4.65
C LYS A 236 10.48 -5.15 -3.40
N VAL A 237 9.17 -5.10 -3.20
CA VAL A 237 8.52 -4.36 -2.11
C VAL A 237 7.85 -5.34 -1.17
N GLU A 238 8.25 -5.34 0.10
CA GLU A 238 7.50 -5.99 1.17
C GLU A 238 6.51 -4.97 1.74
N LEU A 239 5.26 -5.38 1.87
CA LEU A 239 4.12 -4.55 2.23
C LEU A 239 3.46 -5.08 3.50
N LYS A 240 2.82 -4.18 4.25
CA LYS A 240 1.91 -4.53 5.36
C LYS A 240 0.63 -3.70 5.23
N PRO A 241 -0.53 -4.20 5.70
CA PRO A 241 -1.73 -3.38 5.78
C PRO A 241 -1.47 -2.12 6.60
N ASP A 242 -2.04 -1.00 6.19
CA ASP A 242 -1.96 0.24 6.96
C ASP A 242 -2.76 0.19 8.27
N ILE A 243 -3.83 -0.59 8.29
CA ILE A 243 -4.59 -0.93 9.50
C ILE A 243 -4.59 -2.45 9.70
N ILE A 244 -3.97 -2.88 10.79
CA ILE A 244 -3.95 -4.25 11.26
C ILE A 244 -5.02 -4.41 12.34
N VAL A 245 -5.89 -5.41 12.14
CA VAL A 245 -6.87 -5.85 13.13
C VAL A 245 -6.44 -7.19 13.67
N ASP A 246 -6.04 -7.21 14.94
CA ASP A 246 -5.71 -8.44 15.64
C ASP A 246 -6.97 -9.25 15.98
N PRO A 247 -6.84 -10.59 16.09
CA PRO A 247 -7.95 -11.40 16.54
C PRO A 247 -8.36 -10.97 17.96
N PRO A 248 -9.67 -10.89 18.25
CA PRO A 248 -10.13 -10.65 19.60
C PRO A 248 -9.64 -11.75 20.55
N GLN A 249 -9.35 -11.37 21.79
CA GLN A 249 -9.00 -12.33 22.83
C GLN A 249 -10.30 -12.93 23.37
N PHE A 250 -10.44 -14.25 23.27
CA PHE A 250 -11.61 -14.95 23.78
C PHE A 250 -11.34 -15.54 25.16
N TYR A 251 -12.38 -15.55 25.98
CA TYR A 251 -12.41 -16.30 27.21
C TYR A 251 -13.32 -17.51 27.02
N ASP A 252 -12.73 -18.67 26.73
CA ASP A 252 -13.46 -19.90 26.36
C ASP A 252 -14.41 -20.42 27.45
N ASP A 253 -14.26 -19.96 28.70
CA ASP A 253 -14.99 -20.45 29.88
C ASP A 253 -16.02 -19.44 30.45
N LEU A 254 -16.31 -18.34 29.75
CA LEU A 254 -17.22 -17.30 30.25
C LEU A 254 -18.58 -17.34 29.55
N ASP A 255 -19.62 -17.71 30.29
CA ASP A 255 -21.02 -17.62 29.85
C ASP A 255 -21.87 -16.83 30.86
N GLU A 256 -23.13 -16.61 30.53
CA GLU A 256 -24.05 -15.85 31.38
C GLU A 256 -24.25 -16.53 32.76
N SER A 257 -24.15 -17.86 32.82
CA SER A 257 -24.31 -18.65 34.05
C SER A 257 -23.12 -18.54 35.00
N THR A 258 -21.96 -18.13 34.49
CA THR A 258 -20.75 -17.87 35.28
C THR A 258 -20.57 -16.41 35.67
N SER A 259 -21.49 -15.53 35.27
CA SER A 259 -21.43 -14.11 35.59
C SER A 259 -21.45 -13.87 37.11
N ASP A 260 -20.56 -13.01 37.59
CA ASP A 260 -20.43 -12.65 39.00
C ASP A 260 -20.75 -11.17 39.27
N PHE A 261 -21.16 -10.44 38.23
CA PHE A 261 -21.47 -9.02 38.28
C PHE A 261 -22.63 -8.66 37.32
N VAL A 262 -23.46 -7.67 37.68
CA VAL A 262 -24.58 -7.18 36.85
C VAL A 262 -24.46 -5.68 36.60
N ILE A 263 -24.59 -5.25 35.35
CA ILE A 263 -24.75 -3.84 35.00
C ILE A 263 -26.24 -3.58 34.80
N HIS A 264 -26.82 -2.69 35.60
CA HIS A 264 -28.19 -2.19 35.43
C HIS A 264 -28.16 -0.94 34.56
N TYR A 265 -28.79 -0.99 33.39
CA TYR A 265 -28.94 0.17 32.53
C TYR A 265 -30.29 0.83 32.76
N GLU A 266 -30.30 2.10 33.18
CA GLU A 266 -31.52 2.89 33.40
C GLU A 266 -31.77 3.79 32.20
N PHE A 267 -32.94 3.64 31.58
CA PHE A 267 -33.38 4.55 30.53
C PHE A 267 -33.84 5.88 31.13
N SER A 268 -33.43 7.00 30.53
CA SER A 268 -33.99 8.31 30.84
C SER A 268 -35.51 8.27 30.64
N SER A 269 -36.29 8.49 31.70
CA SER A 269 -37.74 8.56 31.60
C SER A 269 -38.13 9.81 30.82
N ASP A 270 -38.64 9.66 29.60
CA ASP A 270 -39.48 10.70 29.01
C ASP A 270 -40.66 10.94 29.95
N ASP A 271 -40.93 12.21 30.26
CA ASP A 271 -41.72 12.77 31.37
C ASP A 271 -43.17 12.26 31.59
N ASN A 272 -43.61 11.13 31.03
CA ASN A 272 -45.01 10.69 31.12
C ASN A 272 -45.27 9.17 31.32
N GLN A 273 -44.30 8.33 31.69
CA GLN A 273 -44.59 6.95 32.12
C GLN A 273 -43.82 6.56 33.39
N ASN A 274 -44.56 6.33 34.48
CA ASN A 274 -44.06 5.98 35.83
C ASN A 274 -43.54 4.53 35.97
N THR A 275 -42.83 4.02 34.96
CA THR A 275 -42.08 2.76 35.06
C THR A 275 -40.72 3.00 34.46
N SER A 276 -39.71 3.15 35.32
CA SER A 276 -38.31 3.13 34.92
C SER A 276 -38.03 1.76 34.30
N GLU A 277 -37.84 1.74 32.98
CA GLU A 277 -37.41 0.55 32.26
C GLU A 277 -35.91 0.35 32.58
N PHE A 278 -35.54 -0.87 32.94
CA PHE A 278 -34.15 -1.25 33.20
C PHE A 278 -33.80 -2.45 32.33
N LYS A 279 -32.54 -2.52 31.90
CA LYS A 279 -31.98 -3.72 31.28
C LYS A 279 -30.71 -4.15 31.97
N ASP A 280 -30.62 -5.45 32.22
CA ASP A 280 -29.52 -6.05 32.94
C ASP A 280 -28.52 -6.66 31.96
N PHE A 281 -27.24 -6.34 32.14
CA PHE A 281 -26.14 -7.00 31.46
C PHE A 281 -25.35 -7.81 32.47
N HIS A 282 -25.43 -9.13 32.33
CA HIS A 282 -24.62 -10.07 33.07
C HIS A 282 -23.18 -10.03 32.56
N VAL A 283 -22.23 -9.75 33.46
CA VAL A 283 -20.81 -9.61 33.12
C VAL A 283 -19.90 -10.27 34.15
N HIS A 284 -18.64 -10.46 33.77
CA HIS A 284 -17.62 -11.00 34.66
C HIS A 284 -16.76 -9.87 35.23
N SER A 285 -16.53 -9.85 36.54
CA SER A 285 -15.69 -8.88 37.24
C SER A 285 -14.30 -8.76 36.64
N LYS A 286 -13.77 -9.87 36.10
CA LYS A 286 -12.50 -9.88 35.38
C LYS A 286 -12.52 -8.95 34.16
N ILE A 287 -13.54 -9.08 33.31
CA ILE A 287 -13.73 -8.24 32.11
C ILE A 287 -13.93 -6.77 32.51
N LEU A 288 -14.72 -6.53 33.55
CA LEU A 288 -14.94 -5.18 34.09
C LEU A 288 -13.65 -4.53 34.59
N ASN A 289 -12.81 -5.27 35.31
CA ASN A 289 -11.53 -4.75 35.80
C ASN A 289 -10.51 -4.52 34.68
N GLU A 290 -10.60 -5.27 33.58
CA GLU A 290 -9.70 -5.11 32.44
C GLU A 290 -10.07 -3.91 31.56
N HIS A 291 -11.37 -3.68 31.32
CA HIS A 291 -11.82 -2.67 30.34
C HIS A 291 -12.57 -1.47 30.97
N PHE A 292 -13.26 -1.66 32.09
CA PHE A 292 -14.13 -0.66 32.69
C PHE A 292 -13.56 -0.04 33.97
N LYS A 293 -12.26 -0.22 34.23
CA LYS A 293 -11.62 0.22 35.48
C LYS A 293 -11.87 1.70 35.81
N GLU A 294 -11.65 2.59 34.84
CA GLU A 294 -11.88 4.03 35.05
C GLU A 294 -13.35 4.35 35.30
N LEU A 295 -14.27 3.62 34.66
CA LEU A 295 -15.71 3.77 34.89
C LEU A 295 -16.09 3.34 36.31
N LEU A 296 -15.58 2.20 36.78
CA LEU A 296 -15.78 1.71 38.15
C LEU A 296 -15.23 2.70 39.19
N GLU A 297 -14.02 3.22 38.98
CA GLU A 297 -13.40 4.22 39.85
C GLU A 297 -14.22 5.52 39.89
N SER A 298 -14.73 5.97 38.73
CA SER A 298 -15.55 7.19 38.64
C SER A 298 -16.89 7.09 39.37
N LYS A 299 -17.46 5.89 39.44
CA LYS A 299 -18.73 5.60 40.14
C LYS A 299 -18.54 5.26 41.62
N MET A 300 -17.30 5.29 42.12
CA MET A 300 -16.94 4.92 43.50
C MET A 300 -17.49 3.56 43.92
N ILE A 301 -17.43 2.58 43.02
CA ILE A 301 -17.87 1.22 43.32
C ILE A 301 -16.81 0.55 44.17
N ASP A 302 -17.19 0.12 45.38
CA ASP A 302 -16.30 -0.64 46.25
C ASP A 302 -16.04 -2.02 45.63
N SER A 303 -14.86 -2.59 45.86
CA SER A 303 -14.47 -3.93 45.35
C SER A 303 -15.40 -5.10 45.77
N GLN A 304 -16.37 -4.85 46.64
CA GLN A 304 -17.38 -5.79 47.13
C GLN A 304 -18.72 -5.68 46.41
N ASP A 305 -18.99 -4.55 45.74
CA ASP A 305 -20.23 -4.32 45.02
C ASP A 305 -20.23 -5.14 43.73
N LYS A 306 -21.30 -5.91 43.52
CA LYS A 306 -21.48 -6.78 42.35
C LYS A 306 -22.42 -6.19 41.31
N THR A 307 -22.72 -4.90 41.44
CA THR A 307 -23.69 -4.20 40.61
C THR A 307 -23.19 -2.81 40.23
N LEU A 308 -23.43 -2.41 38.99
CA LEU A 308 -23.12 -1.08 38.46
C LEU A 308 -24.36 -0.52 37.77
N THR A 309 -24.75 0.71 38.08
CA THR A 309 -25.86 1.39 37.39
C THR A 309 -25.31 2.38 36.36
N LEU A 310 -25.76 2.27 35.10
CA LEU A 310 -25.39 3.14 33.99
C LEU A 310 -26.61 3.81 33.37
N THR A 311 -26.38 4.99 32.79
CA THR A 311 -27.37 5.80 32.08
C THR A 311 -26.81 6.32 30.74
N ASP A 312 -27.63 6.99 29.94
CA ASP A 312 -27.19 7.65 28.69
C ASP A 312 -26.07 8.69 28.92
N ALA A 313 -25.95 9.25 30.13
CA ALA A 313 -24.86 10.15 30.48
C ALA A 313 -23.50 9.42 30.57
N ASP A 314 -23.51 8.10 30.79
CA ASP A 314 -22.30 7.28 30.92
C ASP A 314 -21.93 6.65 29.58
N ILE A 315 -22.90 5.98 28.94
CA ILE A 315 -22.78 5.29 27.67
C ILE A 315 -24.18 5.09 27.07
N SER A 316 -24.32 5.22 25.75
CA SER A 316 -25.60 4.88 25.12
C SER A 316 -25.89 3.38 25.20
N TYR A 317 -27.16 3.00 25.40
CA TYR A 317 -27.57 1.60 25.49
C TYR A 317 -27.05 0.75 24.31
N LYS A 318 -27.18 1.29 23.09
CA LYS A 318 -26.74 0.63 21.85
C LYS A 318 -25.23 0.36 21.86
N SER A 319 -24.41 1.34 22.25
CA SER A 319 -22.95 1.16 22.33
C SER A 319 -22.55 0.17 23.41
N LEU A 320 -23.23 0.18 24.57
CA LEU A 320 -22.99 -0.80 25.63
C LEU A 320 -23.29 -2.22 25.15
N GLU A 321 -24.41 -2.42 24.46
CA GLU A 321 -24.79 -3.72 23.90
C GLU A 321 -23.76 -4.23 22.87
N ILE A 322 -23.29 -3.34 21.98
CA ILE A 322 -22.25 -3.68 20.98
C ILE A 322 -20.95 -4.09 21.67
N ILE A 323 -20.49 -3.29 22.63
CA ILE A 323 -19.23 -3.53 23.34
C ILE A 323 -19.31 -4.80 24.17
N HIS A 324 -20.41 -5.00 24.89
CA HIS A 324 -20.68 -6.23 25.64
C HIS A 324 -20.59 -7.44 24.70
N LYS A 325 -21.39 -7.47 23.64
CA LYS A 325 -21.36 -8.57 22.67
C LYS A 325 -19.98 -8.77 22.06
N TYR A 326 -19.27 -7.70 21.73
CA TYR A 326 -17.94 -7.75 21.13
C TYR A 326 -16.91 -8.40 22.05
N ILE A 327 -16.89 -8.04 23.34
CA ILE A 327 -15.93 -8.60 24.30
C ILE A 327 -16.11 -10.11 24.46
N TYR A 328 -17.35 -10.60 24.47
CA TYR A 328 -17.62 -12.04 24.64
C TYR A 328 -17.46 -12.84 23.35
N THR A 329 -17.89 -12.28 22.22
CA THR A 329 -18.03 -13.06 20.97
C THR A 329 -17.05 -12.65 19.89
N GLY A 330 -16.34 -11.53 20.04
CA GLY A 330 -15.48 -10.96 19.01
C GLY A 330 -16.23 -10.52 17.75
N THR A 331 -17.56 -10.50 17.78
CA THR A 331 -18.42 -10.13 16.66
C THR A 331 -18.99 -8.74 16.85
N LEU A 332 -19.18 -8.04 15.74
CA LEU A 332 -19.89 -6.76 15.69
C LEU A 332 -21.19 -6.95 14.91
N PRO A 333 -22.25 -6.19 15.22
CA PRO A 333 -23.37 -6.07 14.29
C PRO A 333 -22.93 -5.34 13.01
N ILE A 334 -23.84 -5.29 12.04
CA ILE A 334 -23.67 -4.43 10.86
C ILE A 334 -23.83 -2.98 11.33
N ILE A 335 -22.84 -2.15 11.04
CA ILE A 335 -22.80 -0.72 11.36
C ILE A 335 -22.43 -0.02 10.05
N ASP A 336 -23.41 0.67 9.45
CA ASP A 336 -23.26 1.33 8.15
C ASP A 336 -23.15 2.86 8.28
N ASP A 337 -23.27 3.38 9.50
CA ASP A 337 -23.31 4.80 9.79
C ASP A 337 -21.99 5.31 10.36
N TYR A 338 -21.54 6.46 9.84
CA TYR A 338 -20.28 7.09 10.24
C TYR A 338 -20.31 7.55 11.71
N ASP A 339 -21.39 8.20 12.16
CA ASP A 339 -21.50 8.72 13.53
C ASP A 339 -21.55 7.57 14.55
N GLU A 340 -22.16 6.45 14.20
CA GLU A 340 -22.13 5.22 15.00
C GLU A 340 -20.72 4.67 15.17
N TRP A 341 -19.91 4.65 14.10
CA TRP A 341 -18.49 4.22 14.19
C TRP A 341 -17.64 5.18 15.02
N VAL A 342 -17.83 6.49 14.87
CA VAL A 342 -17.16 7.52 15.68
C VAL A 342 -17.52 7.35 17.15
N THR A 343 -18.80 7.18 17.44
CA THR A 343 -19.30 6.96 18.81
C THR A 343 -18.71 5.68 19.41
N LEU A 344 -18.67 4.59 18.64
CA LEU A 344 -18.09 3.32 19.08
C LEU A 344 -16.58 3.43 19.30
N LEU A 345 -15.84 4.16 18.45
CA LEU A 345 -14.41 4.42 18.64
C LEU A 345 -14.14 5.16 19.96
N ARG A 346 -14.91 6.21 20.27
CA ARG A 346 -14.80 6.96 21.53
C ARG A 346 -14.98 6.06 22.74
N TYR A 347 -16.02 5.22 22.73
CA TYR A 347 -16.24 4.27 23.83
C TYR A 347 -15.17 3.17 23.89
N ALA A 348 -14.74 2.63 22.75
CA ALA A 348 -13.68 1.62 22.70
C ALA A 348 -12.35 2.17 23.25
N SER A 349 -12.03 3.43 22.96
CA SER A 349 -10.89 4.15 23.52
C SER A 349 -11.05 4.36 25.02
N ARG A 350 -12.20 4.88 25.46
CA ARG A 350 -12.51 5.10 26.89
C ARG A 350 -12.43 3.81 27.72
N PHE A 351 -12.83 2.68 27.17
CA PHE A 351 -12.77 1.37 27.85
C PHE A 351 -11.51 0.56 27.50
N LEU A 352 -10.54 1.17 26.82
CA LEU A 352 -9.26 0.54 26.50
C LEU A 352 -9.45 -0.86 25.90
N ILE A 353 -10.18 -0.95 24.78
CA ILE A 353 -10.45 -2.20 24.06
C ILE A 353 -9.68 -2.17 22.73
N PRO A 354 -8.38 -2.56 22.69
CA PRO A 354 -7.51 -2.30 21.54
C PRO A 354 -8.02 -2.92 20.24
N THR A 355 -8.51 -4.15 20.28
CA THR A 355 -8.99 -4.83 19.06
C THR A 355 -10.27 -4.21 18.52
N LEU A 356 -11.09 -3.57 19.38
CA LEU A 356 -12.26 -2.82 18.94
C LEU A 356 -11.85 -1.47 18.33
N ILE A 357 -10.88 -0.78 18.94
CA ILE A 357 -10.27 0.44 18.38
C ILE A 357 -9.77 0.14 16.96
N GLN A 358 -8.99 -0.93 16.77
CA GLN A 358 -8.49 -1.35 15.45
C GLN A 358 -9.60 -1.61 14.42
N ARG A 359 -10.74 -2.18 14.85
CA ARG A 359 -11.89 -2.38 13.96
C ARG A 359 -12.57 -1.07 13.58
N CYS A 360 -12.74 -0.16 14.53
CA CYS A 360 -13.27 1.17 14.27
C CYS A 360 -12.33 1.97 13.36
N GLU A 361 -11.01 1.92 13.59
CA GLU A 361 -10.00 2.52 12.73
C GLU A 361 -10.16 2.04 11.28
N LYS A 362 -10.28 0.72 11.09
CA LYS A 362 -10.45 0.12 9.78
C LYS A 362 -11.73 0.60 9.09
N ALA A 363 -12.86 0.62 9.81
CA ALA A 363 -14.14 1.05 9.25
C ALA A 363 -14.15 2.55 8.91
N LEU A 364 -13.68 3.40 9.83
CA LEU A 364 -13.65 4.86 9.63
C LEU A 364 -12.73 5.28 8.49
N LYS A 365 -11.66 4.53 8.24
CA LYS A 365 -10.78 4.76 7.10
C LYS A 365 -11.53 4.67 5.76
N ASP A 366 -12.52 3.79 5.63
CA ASP A 366 -13.29 3.66 4.39
C ASP A 366 -14.18 4.90 4.13
N TYR A 367 -14.42 5.73 5.15
CA TYR A 367 -15.09 7.03 5.01
C TYR A 367 -14.13 8.18 4.72
N LEU A 368 -12.81 7.98 4.86
CA LEU A 368 -11.82 9.05 4.77
C LEU A 368 -11.77 9.67 3.37
N ASN A 369 -11.96 10.98 3.30
CA ASN A 369 -11.89 11.78 2.08
C ASN A 369 -11.40 13.21 2.41
N HIS A 370 -11.22 14.05 1.40
CA HIS A 370 -10.72 15.41 1.61
C HIS A 370 -11.66 16.31 2.43
N ASP A 371 -12.97 16.07 2.41
CA ASP A 371 -13.96 16.90 3.11
C ASP A 371 -13.95 16.62 4.62
N ASN A 372 -13.77 15.35 5.02
CA ASN A 372 -13.80 14.93 6.43
C ASN A 372 -12.42 14.64 7.05
N LEU A 373 -11.33 14.78 6.29
CA LEU A 373 -9.96 14.49 6.74
C LEU A 373 -9.62 15.13 8.10
N ASN A 374 -9.86 16.44 8.25
CA ASN A 374 -9.55 17.16 9.49
C ASN A 374 -10.40 16.67 10.67
N GLU A 375 -11.65 16.30 10.41
CA GLU A 375 -12.56 15.79 11.44
C GLU A 375 -12.09 14.42 11.92
N ILE A 376 -11.82 13.49 11.00
CA ILE A 376 -11.34 12.14 11.31
C ILE A 376 -9.96 12.20 11.99
N GLU A 377 -9.07 13.09 11.55
CA GLU A 377 -7.77 13.30 12.22
C GLU A 377 -7.95 13.73 13.68
N ASN A 378 -8.82 14.71 13.96
CA ASN A 378 -9.10 15.15 15.33
C ASN A 378 -9.71 14.03 16.19
N ILE A 379 -10.64 13.26 15.63
CA ILE A 379 -11.25 12.10 16.32
C ILE A 379 -10.19 11.04 16.62
N ALA A 380 -9.29 10.78 15.67
CA ALA A 380 -8.22 9.80 15.84
C ALA A 380 -7.22 10.24 16.93
N GLU A 381 -6.88 11.54 17.00
CA GLU A 381 -6.06 12.11 18.07
C GLU A 381 -6.76 12.06 19.43
N GLU A 382 -8.06 12.39 19.49
CA GLU A 382 -8.89 12.30 20.71
C GLU A 382 -8.89 10.87 21.29
N CYS A 383 -8.95 9.86 20.42
CA CYS A 383 -9.12 8.46 20.80
C CYS A 383 -7.83 7.65 20.88
N ASP A 384 -6.64 8.25 20.70
CA ASP A 384 -5.34 7.56 20.53
C ASP A 384 -5.38 6.46 19.45
N ALA A 385 -6.15 6.69 18.38
CA ALA A 385 -6.34 5.78 17.25
C ALA A 385 -5.18 5.93 16.23
N LYS A 386 -4.03 5.36 16.59
CA LYS A 386 -2.73 5.58 15.92
C LYS A 386 -2.70 5.18 14.45
N GLN A 387 -3.36 4.10 14.06
CA GLN A 387 -3.33 3.62 12.68
C GLN A 387 -4.20 4.51 11.79
N LEU A 388 -5.38 4.93 12.29
CA LEU A 388 -6.24 5.88 11.58
C LEU A 388 -5.55 7.25 11.45
N LEU A 389 -4.92 7.73 12.53
CA LEU A 389 -4.15 8.96 12.51
C LEU A 389 -3.02 8.92 11.46
N GLN A 390 -2.31 7.79 11.36
CA GLN A 390 -1.29 7.60 10.33
C GLN A 390 -1.88 7.62 8.92
N CYS A 391 -3.09 7.06 8.73
CA CYS A 391 -3.81 7.11 7.45
C CYS A 391 -4.15 8.57 7.07
N CYS A 392 -4.67 9.37 8.00
CA CYS A 392 -4.95 10.80 7.76
C CYS A 392 -3.70 11.57 7.37
N ARG A 393 -2.62 11.44 8.15
CA ARG A 393 -1.36 12.14 7.89
C ARG A 393 -0.72 11.73 6.57
N SER A 394 -0.89 10.47 6.21
CA SER A 394 -0.32 9.93 4.98
C SER A 394 -1.29 10.07 3.81
N PHE A 395 -2.49 10.63 3.97
CA PHE A 395 -3.50 10.79 2.91
C PHE A 395 -2.93 11.57 1.72
N GLU A 396 -3.45 11.32 0.52
CA GLU A 396 -3.00 12.03 -0.68
C GLU A 396 -3.38 13.51 -0.63
N LEU A 397 -2.66 14.33 -1.40
CA LEU A 397 -3.01 15.73 -1.55
C LEU A 397 -4.24 15.84 -2.47
N PRO A 398 -5.10 16.86 -2.26
CA PRO A 398 -6.14 17.15 -3.24
C PRO A 398 -5.49 17.39 -4.60
N VAL A 399 -6.10 16.82 -5.64
CA VAL A 399 -5.70 17.15 -7.01
C VAL A 399 -6.10 18.59 -7.23
N ASP A 400 -5.12 19.48 -7.35
CA ASP A 400 -5.35 20.86 -7.74
C ASP A 400 -5.93 20.83 -9.16
N ASP A 401 -7.23 21.13 -9.30
CA ASP A 401 -7.91 21.37 -10.58
C ASP A 401 -7.36 22.68 -11.20
N TYR A 402 -6.13 22.66 -11.69
CA TYR A 402 -5.56 23.72 -12.50
C TYR A 402 -4.92 23.12 -13.76
N ASP A 403 -5.76 22.97 -14.78
CA ASP A 403 -5.36 22.98 -16.20
C ASP A 403 -5.01 24.40 -16.66
#